data_AF-A0A350RC34-F1
#
_entry.id   AF-A0A350RC34-F1
#
_cell.length_a   1.000
_cell.length_b   1.000
_cell.length_c   1.000
_cell.angle_alpha   90.00
_cell.angle_beta   90.00
_cell.angle_gamma   90.00
#
_symmetry.space_group_name_H-M   'P 1'
#
loop_
_entity.id
_entity.type
_entity.pdbx_description
1 polymer ?
#
loop_
_entity_poly.entity_id
_entity_poly.type
_entity_poly.pdbx_seq_one_letter_code
_entity_poly.pdbx_strand_id
1 'polypeptide(L)'
;MTKEKIKLLSLISNHIKCAINLYGMIHKEKLCDIFCHHYPDYKKEEVLPLLDDPLSLQFVYFSQDYYIHEALYFENLMDTHLNDTKLLPYYVPNLQTFLKYSDNFYVERTAAYLELTHFLLKILPQTHHSKIDSVVDDLTIGVQMDLSLDHAIMIFERYQLPIKELDTKKLLDKVVNLYKQTRTWKLHGFTKNEMNYYQKFGNRLPLNQSCDCESGKTYGECCYHDEKVFLNHIDEEDHRFQITDDMITDYKHKLLRESDRIIFYHTHLTHPSLRDLIKHFIEHHMKDISRERPKDALAALALLLMRLHHIEDQKIPKEKILRTLGNWTYRQLIEGMSQWLEVIYHQKPVEFNHIEDLQHSLDAYFKDYPVKKEPNKGYTWLEKSLEKATYDEEHVDRVHDLVFNIKEAQHPLELDYFKLLLKTCPTAFLAIAFLVEVSEPKDHLILLKCYIKAFEICHQDVLSNPPKNFTHYGYNKEYILALDSIGLLYKENGNYKLAFDAYQKMIKYDDEDRFGAKESILICYVMTNQMEAYDDAIHALPVDSLYRKVLMMFHKMLMGESFYEEYLVLLKDHEDILDVIIGIKSPDSFPFDTPEGSFFYDFYQVLTYQKELLEPLLSLHKGNQKPLN
;
A
#
# COMPACT_ATOMS: atom_id res chain seq x y z
N MET A 1 -46.31 -30.50 -10.40
CA MET A 1 -45.88 -29.53 -9.37
C MET A 1 -47.02 -28.55 -9.13
N THR A 2 -47.41 -28.28 -7.88
CA THR A 2 -48.48 -27.30 -7.57
C THR A 2 -48.02 -25.87 -7.89
N LYS A 3 -48.95 -24.97 -8.20
CA LYS A 3 -48.66 -23.55 -8.53
C LYS A 3 -47.91 -22.84 -7.39
N GLU A 4 -48.19 -23.20 -6.15
CA GLU A 4 -47.50 -22.71 -4.95
C GLU A 4 -46.06 -23.20 -4.86
N LYS A 5 -45.79 -24.48 -5.16
CA LYS A 5 -44.43 -25.03 -5.17
C LYS A 5 -43.55 -24.37 -6.24
N ILE A 6 -44.11 -24.06 -7.41
CA ILE A 6 -43.40 -23.30 -8.47
C ILE A 6 -43.04 -21.90 -7.99
N LYS A 7 -43.97 -21.21 -7.34
CA LYS A 7 -43.74 -19.87 -6.80
C LYS A 7 -42.65 -19.89 -5.72
N LEU A 8 -42.70 -20.85 -4.79
CA LEU A 8 -41.70 -20.99 -3.74
C LEU A 8 -40.29 -21.24 -4.31
N LEU A 9 -40.15 -22.15 -5.28
CA LEU A 9 -38.87 -22.42 -5.94
C LEU A 9 -38.30 -21.18 -6.66
N SER A 10 -39.16 -20.36 -7.27
CA SER A 10 -38.75 -19.11 -7.89
C SER A 10 -38.24 -18.09 -6.86
N LEU A 11 -38.87 -18.01 -5.68
CA LEU A 11 -38.41 -17.12 -4.59
C LEU A 11 -37.06 -17.60 -4.04
N ILE A 12 -36.92 -18.90 -3.82
CA ILE A 12 -35.67 -19.52 -3.36
C ILE A 12 -34.55 -19.26 -4.36
N SER A 13 -34.79 -19.48 -5.66
CA SER A 13 -33.82 -19.22 -6.72
C SER A 13 -33.31 -17.78 -6.72
N ASN A 14 -34.23 -16.82 -6.53
CA ASN A 14 -33.85 -15.42 -6.49
C ASN A 14 -33.05 -15.08 -5.23
N HIS A 15 -33.44 -15.62 -4.08
CA HIS A 15 -32.69 -15.46 -2.82
C HIS A 15 -31.29 -16.07 -2.87
N ILE A 16 -31.11 -17.20 -3.56
CA ILE A 16 -29.79 -17.78 -3.80
C ILE A 16 -28.92 -16.76 -4.55
N LYS A 17 -29.40 -16.19 -5.67
CA LYS A 17 -28.67 -15.18 -6.44
C LYS A 17 -28.30 -13.95 -5.60
N CYS A 18 -29.27 -13.41 -4.86
CA CYS A 18 -29.01 -12.28 -3.96
C CYS A 18 -27.92 -12.60 -2.92
N ALA A 19 -27.98 -13.80 -2.33
CA ALA A 19 -27.04 -14.20 -1.29
C ALA A 19 -25.62 -14.38 -1.84
N ILE A 20 -25.45 -15.05 -2.98
CA ILE A 20 -24.11 -15.23 -3.57
C ILE A 20 -23.52 -13.92 -4.07
N ASN A 21 -24.34 -12.98 -4.56
CA ASN A 21 -23.84 -11.69 -5.01
C ASN A 21 -23.44 -10.82 -3.80
N LEU A 22 -24.14 -10.91 -2.67
CA LEU A 22 -23.82 -10.15 -1.46
C LEU A 22 -22.69 -10.78 -0.62
N TYR A 23 -22.60 -12.11 -0.57
CA TYR A 23 -21.70 -12.83 0.34
C TYR A 23 -20.57 -13.58 -0.38
N GLY A 24 -20.64 -13.74 -1.70
CA GLY A 24 -19.76 -14.62 -2.49
C GLY A 24 -20.12 -16.09 -2.33
N MET A 25 -20.30 -16.55 -1.10
CA MET A 25 -20.66 -17.93 -0.79
C MET A 25 -21.54 -18.03 0.47
N ILE A 26 -22.48 -18.98 0.51
CA ILE A 26 -23.36 -19.18 1.67
C ILE A 26 -23.78 -20.64 1.85
N HIS A 27 -23.78 -21.10 3.11
CA HIS A 27 -24.29 -22.42 3.46
C HIS A 27 -25.81 -22.47 3.35
N LYS A 28 -26.37 -23.57 2.83
CA LYS A 28 -27.82 -23.74 2.62
C LYS A 28 -28.66 -23.50 3.87
N GLU A 29 -28.17 -23.89 5.06
CA GLU A 29 -28.89 -23.63 6.31
C GLU A 29 -28.97 -22.15 6.65
N LYS A 30 -27.87 -21.41 6.45
CA LYS A 30 -27.84 -19.98 6.73
C LYS A 30 -28.70 -19.21 5.72
N LEU A 31 -28.66 -19.64 4.46
CA LEU A 31 -29.56 -19.12 3.43
C LEU A 31 -31.02 -19.37 3.80
N CYS A 32 -31.35 -20.56 4.30
CA CYS A 32 -32.69 -20.88 4.78
C CYS A 32 -33.13 -19.95 5.92
N ASP A 33 -32.24 -19.66 6.87
CA ASP A 33 -32.53 -18.74 7.97
C ASP A 33 -32.84 -17.32 7.45
N ILE A 34 -32.03 -16.82 6.50
CA ILE A 34 -32.26 -15.50 5.86
C ILE A 34 -33.56 -15.51 5.05
N PHE A 35 -33.85 -16.59 4.33
CA PHE A 35 -35.09 -16.74 3.58
C PHE A 35 -36.31 -16.69 4.48
N CYS A 36 -36.31 -17.45 5.59
CA CYS A 36 -37.43 -17.47 6.54
C CYS A 36 -37.55 -16.13 7.30
N HIS A 37 -36.44 -15.42 7.53
CA HIS A 37 -36.48 -14.06 8.06
C HIS A 37 -37.19 -13.09 7.10
N HIS A 38 -36.93 -13.21 5.79
CA HIS A 38 -37.58 -12.39 4.76
C HIS A 38 -39.02 -12.80 4.45
N TYR A 39 -39.35 -14.08 4.62
CA TYR A 39 -40.67 -14.64 4.36
C TYR A 39 -41.13 -15.49 5.56
N PRO A 40 -41.62 -14.84 6.63
CA PRO A 40 -41.97 -15.51 7.89
C PRO A 40 -43.13 -16.51 7.78
N ASP A 41 -43.87 -16.50 6.66
CA ASP A 41 -44.93 -17.48 6.36
C ASP A 41 -44.38 -18.89 6.06
N TYR A 42 -43.11 -18.99 5.66
CA TYR A 42 -42.47 -20.29 5.39
C TYR A 42 -41.64 -20.75 6.57
N LYS A 43 -41.68 -22.05 6.85
CA LYS A 43 -40.90 -22.67 7.93
C LYS A 43 -39.63 -23.32 7.41
N LYS A 44 -38.63 -23.43 8.28
CA LYS A 44 -37.31 -24.02 7.94
C LYS A 44 -37.46 -25.46 7.43
N GLU A 45 -38.38 -26.24 8.01
CA GLU A 45 -38.64 -27.63 7.63
C GLU A 45 -39.25 -27.76 6.22
N GLU A 46 -39.90 -26.71 5.72
CA GLU A 46 -40.52 -26.67 4.39
C GLU A 46 -39.52 -26.21 3.32
N VAL A 47 -38.61 -25.29 3.69
CA VAL A 47 -37.68 -24.63 2.77
C VAL A 47 -36.36 -25.38 2.64
N LEU A 48 -35.77 -25.84 3.74
CA LEU A 48 -34.44 -26.44 3.75
C LEU A 48 -34.32 -27.66 2.80
N PRO A 49 -35.29 -28.60 2.75
CA PRO A 49 -35.22 -29.73 1.82
C PRO A 49 -35.26 -29.32 0.34
N LEU A 50 -35.74 -28.12 0.02
CA LEU A 50 -35.77 -27.60 -1.35
C LEU A 50 -34.42 -26.98 -1.77
N LEU A 51 -33.51 -26.76 -0.82
CA LEU A 51 -32.14 -26.29 -1.07
C LEU A 51 -31.16 -27.44 -1.31
N ASP A 52 -31.57 -28.68 -1.07
CA ASP A 52 -30.75 -29.87 -1.38
C ASP A 52 -30.73 -30.22 -2.87
N ASP A 53 -31.69 -29.66 -3.64
CA ASP A 53 -31.76 -29.82 -5.09
C ASP A 53 -31.00 -28.66 -5.76
N PRO A 54 -29.85 -28.90 -6.41
CA PRO A 54 -29.08 -27.85 -7.05
C PRO A 54 -29.87 -27.30 -8.24
N LEU A 55 -30.62 -26.23 -7.99
CA LEU A 55 -31.29 -25.45 -9.02
C LEU A 55 -30.23 -24.97 -10.02
N SER A 56 -30.39 -25.32 -11.30
CA SER A 56 -29.50 -24.85 -12.36
C SER A 56 -29.68 -23.35 -12.57
N LEU A 57 -28.92 -22.56 -11.81
CA LEU A 57 -28.94 -21.10 -11.83
C LEU A 57 -27.66 -20.60 -12.48
N GLN A 58 -27.80 -19.60 -13.34
CA GLN A 58 -26.66 -18.95 -13.99
C GLN A 58 -25.74 -18.33 -12.93
N PHE A 59 -24.43 -18.54 -13.06
CA PHE A 59 -23.38 -18.03 -12.17
C PHE A 59 -23.38 -18.60 -10.73
N VAL A 60 -24.13 -19.69 -10.49
CA VAL A 60 -24.22 -20.34 -9.18
C VAL A 60 -23.72 -21.78 -9.27
N TYR A 61 -22.79 -22.13 -8.39
CA TYR A 61 -22.32 -23.49 -8.19
C TYR A 61 -22.77 -23.99 -6.82
N PHE A 62 -22.98 -25.31 -6.71
CA PHE A 62 -23.36 -25.94 -5.43
C PHE A 62 -22.37 -27.05 -5.10
N SER A 63 -21.74 -26.96 -3.93
CA SER A 63 -20.76 -27.95 -3.45
C SER A 63 -20.74 -27.97 -1.92
N GLN A 64 -20.68 -29.16 -1.33
CA GLN A 64 -20.59 -29.36 0.14
C GLN A 64 -21.62 -28.54 0.94
N ASP A 65 -22.86 -28.47 0.47
CA ASP A 65 -23.95 -27.70 1.09
C ASP A 65 -23.81 -26.16 1.02
N TYR A 66 -22.88 -25.65 0.21
CA TYR A 66 -22.74 -24.22 -0.09
C TYR A 66 -23.20 -23.88 -1.50
N TYR A 67 -23.89 -22.74 -1.62
CA TYR A 67 -24.05 -22.03 -2.89
C TYR A 67 -22.89 -21.05 -3.06
N ILE A 68 -22.27 -21.07 -4.23
CA ILE A 68 -20.98 -20.44 -4.51
C ILE A 68 -21.11 -19.60 -5.77
N HIS A 69 -20.68 -18.34 -5.70
CA HIS A 69 -20.58 -17.47 -6.86
C HIS A 69 -19.51 -18.00 -7.83
N GLU A 70 -19.78 -17.91 -9.14
CA GLU A 70 -18.91 -18.40 -10.22
C GLU A 70 -17.44 -17.98 -10.07
N ALA A 71 -17.20 -16.71 -9.74
CA ALA A 71 -15.85 -16.17 -9.55
C ALA A 71 -15.05 -16.91 -8.46
N LEU A 72 -15.66 -17.29 -7.33
CA LEU A 72 -14.97 -18.05 -6.29
C LEU A 72 -14.75 -19.51 -6.68
N TYR A 73 -15.66 -20.07 -7.46
CA TYR A 73 -15.60 -21.46 -7.90
C TYR A 73 -14.47 -21.68 -8.91
N PHE A 74 -14.36 -20.85 -9.95
CA PHE A 74 -13.33 -21.01 -11.00
C PHE A 74 -11.93 -20.65 -10.53
N GLU A 75 -11.79 -19.68 -9.64
CA GLU A 75 -10.50 -19.30 -9.05
C GLU A 75 -10.06 -20.23 -7.89
N ASN A 76 -10.87 -21.24 -7.56
CA ASN A 76 -10.63 -22.19 -6.47
C ASN A 76 -10.40 -21.51 -5.10
N LEU A 77 -11.15 -20.45 -4.79
CA LEU A 77 -10.96 -19.60 -3.60
C LEU A 77 -11.89 -19.96 -2.42
N MET A 78 -12.61 -21.08 -2.50
CA MET A 78 -13.62 -21.48 -1.52
C MET A 78 -13.04 -21.65 -0.10
N ASP A 79 -11.92 -22.37 0.04
CA ASP A 79 -11.27 -22.60 1.33
C ASP A 79 -10.74 -21.30 1.95
N THR A 80 -10.15 -20.44 1.11
CA THR A 80 -9.67 -19.11 1.53
C THR A 80 -10.84 -18.26 2.03
N HIS A 81 -11.95 -18.23 1.28
CA HIS A 81 -13.15 -17.49 1.65
C HIS A 81 -13.75 -18.01 2.97
N LEU A 82 -13.85 -19.33 3.17
CA LEU A 82 -14.30 -19.93 4.44
C LEU A 82 -13.39 -19.57 5.62
N ASN A 83 -12.08 -19.60 5.41
CA ASN A 83 -11.12 -19.25 6.45
C ASN A 83 -11.21 -17.78 6.85
N ASP A 84 -11.31 -16.88 5.86
CA ASP A 84 -11.39 -15.45 6.08
C ASP A 84 -12.69 -15.02 6.78
N THR A 85 -13.80 -15.69 6.45
CA THR A 85 -15.13 -15.35 6.97
C THR A 85 -15.50 -16.11 8.24
N LYS A 86 -14.61 -17.00 8.70
CA LYS A 86 -14.84 -17.87 9.85
C LYS A 86 -15.18 -17.03 11.09
N LEU A 87 -16.30 -17.36 11.74
CA LEU A 87 -16.84 -16.67 12.93
C LEU A 87 -17.43 -15.27 12.69
N LEU A 88 -17.45 -14.76 11.45
CA LEU A 88 -18.06 -13.47 11.15
C LEU A 88 -19.60 -13.60 11.05
N PRO A 89 -20.37 -12.63 11.59
CA PRO A 89 -21.81 -12.56 11.35
C PRO A 89 -22.10 -12.30 9.87
N TYR A 90 -23.35 -12.54 9.46
CA TYR A 90 -23.84 -12.10 8.15
C TYR A 90 -24.55 -10.76 8.28
N TYR A 91 -24.25 -9.82 7.38
CA TYR A 91 -25.06 -8.63 7.22
C TYR A 91 -26.36 -9.04 6.53
N VAL A 92 -27.50 -8.94 7.21
CA VAL A 92 -28.81 -9.29 6.63
C VAL A 92 -29.58 -7.99 6.37
N PRO A 93 -29.60 -7.48 5.13
CA PRO A 93 -30.40 -6.30 4.80
C PRO A 93 -31.88 -6.65 4.83
N ASN A 94 -32.75 -5.64 4.84
CA ASN A 94 -34.18 -5.87 4.61
C ASN A 94 -34.42 -6.46 3.20
N LEU A 95 -35.59 -7.10 3.00
CA LEU A 95 -35.92 -7.79 1.76
C LEU A 95 -35.81 -6.90 0.51
N GLN A 96 -36.25 -5.63 0.56
CA GLN A 96 -36.20 -4.74 -0.61
C GLN A 96 -34.76 -4.44 -1.03
N THR A 97 -33.87 -4.20 -0.06
CA THR A 97 -32.45 -4.00 -0.31
C THR A 97 -31.79 -5.31 -0.76
N PHE A 98 -32.12 -6.44 -0.14
CA PHE A 98 -31.57 -7.75 -0.50
C PHE A 98 -31.89 -8.13 -1.96
N LEU A 99 -33.12 -7.91 -2.41
CA LEU A 99 -33.55 -8.27 -3.77
C LEU A 99 -32.84 -7.50 -4.88
N LYS A 100 -32.21 -6.35 -4.59
CA LYS A 100 -31.41 -5.62 -5.59
C LYS A 100 -30.20 -6.43 -6.06
N TYR A 101 -29.63 -7.24 -5.16
CA TYR A 101 -28.53 -8.17 -5.46
C TYR A 101 -28.96 -9.35 -6.35
N SER A 102 -30.22 -9.42 -6.80
CA SER A 102 -30.61 -10.40 -7.84
C SER A 102 -30.02 -10.06 -9.21
N ASP A 103 -29.67 -8.79 -9.43
CA ASP A 103 -28.84 -8.35 -10.54
C ASP A 103 -27.37 -8.53 -10.18
N ASN A 104 -26.65 -9.27 -11.03
CA ASN A 104 -25.23 -9.60 -10.83
C ASN A 104 -24.31 -8.39 -10.96
N PHE A 105 -24.80 -7.31 -11.58
CA PHE A 105 -24.07 -6.05 -11.74
C PHE A 105 -24.59 -4.95 -10.82
N TYR A 106 -25.42 -5.30 -9.84
CA TYR A 106 -25.89 -4.33 -8.87
C TYR A 106 -24.74 -3.82 -8.00
N VAL A 107 -24.58 -2.50 -7.96
CA VAL A 107 -23.63 -1.79 -7.10
C VAL A 107 -24.35 -0.75 -6.24
N GLU A 108 -24.02 -0.75 -4.95
CA GLU A 108 -24.58 0.21 -4.00
C GLU A 108 -23.88 1.57 -4.17
N ARG A 109 -24.62 2.56 -4.68
CA ARG A 109 -24.11 3.93 -4.87
C ARG A 109 -24.06 4.70 -3.54
N THR A 110 -23.06 4.37 -2.72
CA THR A 110 -22.80 5.01 -1.42
C THR A 110 -22.33 6.46 -1.57
N ALA A 111 -22.21 7.19 -0.44
CA ALA A 111 -21.62 8.53 -0.46
C ALA A 111 -20.20 8.53 -1.04
N ALA A 112 -19.38 7.52 -0.71
CA ALA A 112 -18.03 7.37 -1.28
C ALA A 112 -18.05 7.08 -2.79
N TYR A 113 -19.00 6.27 -3.29
CA TYR A 113 -19.20 6.06 -4.73
C TYR A 113 -19.46 7.40 -5.44
N LEU A 114 -20.41 8.19 -4.92
CA LEU A 114 -20.80 9.46 -5.52
C LEU A 114 -19.67 10.49 -5.45
N GLU A 115 -18.93 10.50 -4.34
CA GLU A 115 -17.77 11.37 -4.13
C GLU A 115 -16.65 11.07 -5.14
N LEU A 116 -16.31 9.79 -5.35
CA LEU A 116 -15.34 9.39 -6.36
C LEU A 116 -15.81 9.72 -7.77
N THR A 117 -17.09 9.45 -8.09
CA THR A 117 -17.70 9.78 -9.39
C THR A 117 -17.58 11.28 -9.68
N HIS A 118 -17.98 12.11 -8.71
CA HIS A 118 -17.92 13.57 -8.86
C HIS A 118 -16.47 14.08 -8.98
N PHE A 119 -15.55 13.49 -8.21
CA PHE A 119 -14.13 13.82 -8.30
C PHE A 119 -13.57 13.51 -9.69
N LEU A 120 -13.85 12.33 -10.24
CA LEU A 120 -13.41 11.92 -11.56
C LEU A 120 -14.00 12.80 -12.68
N LEU A 121 -15.28 13.18 -12.59
CA LEU A 121 -15.89 14.11 -13.55
C LEU A 121 -15.28 15.50 -13.50
N LYS A 122 -14.89 15.96 -12.31
CA LYS A 122 -14.26 17.27 -12.13
C LYS A 122 -12.88 17.35 -12.75
N ILE A 123 -12.08 16.30 -12.59
CA ILE A 123 -10.69 16.25 -13.08
C ILE A 123 -10.62 15.78 -14.54
N LEU A 124 -11.63 15.08 -15.04
CA LEU A 124 -11.76 14.63 -16.43
C LEU A 124 -13.04 15.18 -17.10
N PRO A 125 -13.21 16.51 -17.22
CA PRO A 125 -14.45 17.11 -17.72
C PRO A 125 -14.78 16.74 -19.18
N GLN A 126 -13.76 16.32 -19.94
CA GLN A 126 -13.91 15.88 -21.34
C GLN A 126 -14.34 14.42 -21.46
N THR A 127 -14.35 13.66 -20.36
CA THR A 127 -14.75 12.24 -20.36
C THR A 127 -16.26 12.13 -20.19
N HIS A 128 -16.89 11.31 -21.02
CA HIS A 128 -18.33 11.07 -20.94
C HIS A 128 -18.73 10.49 -19.57
N HIS A 129 -19.82 11.00 -19.00
CA HIS A 129 -20.32 10.58 -17.68
C HIS A 129 -20.56 9.07 -17.59
N SER A 130 -21.12 8.46 -18.64
CA SER A 130 -21.35 7.01 -18.68
C SER A 130 -20.05 6.19 -18.58
N LYS A 131 -18.93 6.71 -19.08
CA LYS A 131 -17.62 6.07 -18.97
C LYS A 131 -17.08 6.17 -17.54
N ILE A 132 -17.27 7.31 -16.88
CA ILE A 132 -16.91 7.47 -15.46
C ILE A 132 -17.78 6.56 -14.58
N ASP A 133 -19.09 6.50 -14.83
CA ASP A 133 -19.98 5.59 -14.10
C ASP A 133 -19.51 4.13 -14.26
N SER A 134 -19.18 3.70 -15.48
CA SER A 134 -18.68 2.33 -15.73
C SER A 134 -17.36 2.04 -14.99
N VAL A 135 -16.47 3.03 -14.88
CA VAL A 135 -15.23 2.90 -14.13
C VAL A 135 -15.50 2.71 -12.63
N VAL A 136 -16.39 3.52 -12.05
CA VAL A 136 -16.69 3.46 -10.61
C VAL A 136 -17.52 2.22 -10.27
N ASP A 137 -18.41 1.78 -11.16
CA ASP A 137 -19.13 0.51 -11.05
C ASP A 137 -18.14 -0.66 -11.01
N ASP A 138 -17.21 -0.73 -11.97
CA ASP A 138 -16.20 -1.80 -12.02
C ASP A 138 -15.26 -1.78 -10.81
N LEU A 139 -14.88 -0.59 -10.33
CA LEU A 139 -14.11 -0.45 -9.09
C LEU A 139 -14.87 -1.04 -7.91
N THR A 140 -16.16 -0.69 -7.78
CA THR A 140 -17.00 -1.13 -6.67
C THR A 140 -17.21 -2.64 -6.71
N ILE A 141 -17.41 -3.24 -7.89
CA ILE A 141 -17.47 -4.69 -8.07
C ILE A 141 -16.14 -5.34 -7.65
N GLY A 142 -15.01 -4.75 -8.06
CA GLY A 142 -13.69 -5.22 -7.65
C GLY A 142 -13.50 -5.19 -6.13
N VAL A 143 -13.95 -4.12 -5.46
CA VAL A 143 -13.91 -4.04 -3.98
C VAL A 143 -14.81 -5.10 -3.34
N GLN A 144 -16.01 -5.32 -3.88
CA GLN A 144 -16.96 -6.31 -3.37
C GLN A 144 -16.38 -7.73 -3.40
N MET A 145 -15.55 -8.00 -4.40
CA MET A 145 -14.77 -9.23 -4.57
C MET A 145 -13.43 -9.24 -3.79
N ASP A 146 -13.18 -8.24 -2.96
CA ASP A 146 -11.95 -8.05 -2.17
C ASP A 146 -10.66 -7.96 -3.02
N LEU A 147 -10.74 -7.41 -4.23
CA LEU A 147 -9.57 -7.15 -5.06
C LEU A 147 -8.70 -6.02 -4.48
N SER A 148 -7.39 -6.05 -4.75
CA SER A 148 -6.43 -5.11 -4.19
C SER A 148 -6.54 -3.71 -4.81
N LEU A 149 -5.95 -2.71 -4.14
CA LEU A 149 -5.83 -1.35 -4.70
C LEU A 149 -5.07 -1.33 -6.03
N ASP A 150 -4.16 -2.27 -6.29
CA ASP A 150 -3.49 -2.40 -7.59
C ASP A 150 -4.49 -2.74 -8.71
N HIS A 151 -5.53 -3.52 -8.39
CA HIS A 151 -6.63 -3.78 -9.34
C HIS A 151 -7.40 -2.51 -9.69
N ALA A 152 -7.51 -1.55 -8.76
CA ALA A 152 -8.12 -0.25 -9.06
C ALA A 152 -7.32 0.53 -10.12
N ILE A 153 -5.99 0.44 -10.09
CA ILE A 153 -5.10 1.03 -11.11
C ILE A 153 -5.34 0.36 -12.46
N MET A 154 -5.41 -0.98 -12.50
CA MET A 154 -5.70 -1.73 -13.73
C MET A 154 -7.04 -1.34 -14.36
N ILE A 155 -8.07 -1.07 -13.55
CA ILE A 155 -9.37 -0.61 -14.06
C ILE A 155 -9.23 0.75 -14.73
N PHE A 156 -8.54 1.70 -14.09
CA PHE A 156 -8.33 3.01 -14.70
C PHE A 156 -7.54 2.94 -16.01
N GLU A 157 -6.53 2.07 -16.09
CA GLU A 157 -5.75 1.81 -17.31
C GLU A 157 -6.59 1.13 -18.40
N ARG A 158 -7.41 0.14 -18.04
CA ARG A 158 -8.34 -0.56 -18.96
C ARG A 158 -9.28 0.42 -19.63
N TYR A 159 -9.76 1.42 -18.90
CA TYR A 159 -10.61 2.48 -19.44
C TYR A 159 -9.82 3.61 -20.11
N GLN A 160 -8.50 3.53 -20.21
CA GLN A 160 -7.63 4.53 -20.81
C GLN A 160 -7.88 5.93 -20.23
N LEU A 161 -8.07 6.03 -18.91
CA LEU A 161 -8.14 7.32 -18.25
C LEU A 161 -6.72 7.91 -18.17
N PRO A 162 -6.53 9.21 -18.44
CA PRO A 162 -5.21 9.84 -18.39
C PRO A 162 -4.77 10.08 -16.92
N ILE A 163 -4.45 9.00 -16.20
CA ILE A 163 -4.09 9.03 -14.77
C ILE A 163 -2.82 9.87 -14.51
N LYS A 164 -1.92 9.97 -15.50
CA LYS A 164 -0.61 10.66 -15.38
C LYS A 164 -0.72 12.14 -15.01
N GLU A 165 -1.88 12.76 -15.19
CA GLU A 165 -2.13 14.18 -14.86
C GLU A 165 -2.90 14.37 -13.53
N LEU A 166 -3.23 13.29 -12.83
CA LEU A 166 -4.01 13.32 -11.61
C LEU A 166 -3.11 13.45 -10.37
N ASP A 167 -3.56 14.23 -9.40
CA ASP A 167 -3.03 14.19 -8.02
C ASP A 167 -3.32 12.79 -7.44
N THR A 168 -2.35 11.89 -7.62
CA THR A 168 -2.45 10.46 -7.30
C THR A 168 -2.80 10.22 -5.84
N LYS A 169 -2.36 11.10 -4.93
CA LYS A 169 -2.69 11.02 -3.51
C LYS A 169 -4.18 11.25 -3.26
N LYS A 170 -4.76 12.31 -3.84
CA LYS A 170 -6.20 12.60 -3.69
C LYS A 170 -7.08 11.53 -4.33
N LEU A 171 -6.69 11.01 -5.48
CA LEU A 171 -7.41 9.90 -6.12
C LEU A 171 -7.38 8.66 -5.22
N LEU A 172 -6.20 8.30 -4.70
CA LEU A 172 -6.03 7.16 -3.79
C LEU A 172 -6.89 7.33 -2.54
N ASP A 173 -6.95 8.52 -1.94
CA ASP A 173 -7.79 8.79 -0.77
C ASP A 173 -9.27 8.51 -1.04
N LYS A 174 -9.79 8.90 -2.22
CA LYS A 174 -11.18 8.62 -2.62
C LYS A 174 -11.41 7.13 -2.88
N VAL A 175 -10.47 6.46 -3.52
CA VAL A 175 -10.53 5.00 -3.74
C VAL A 175 -10.51 4.27 -2.39
N VAL A 176 -9.61 4.62 -1.47
CA VAL A 176 -9.56 4.04 -0.13
C VAL A 176 -10.87 4.29 0.65
N ASN A 177 -11.50 5.46 0.49
CA ASN A 177 -12.81 5.72 1.09
C ASN A 177 -13.90 4.82 0.49
N LEU A 178 -13.90 4.60 -0.83
CA LEU A 178 -14.78 3.63 -1.49
C LEU A 178 -14.58 2.23 -0.91
N TYR A 179 -13.33 1.80 -0.70
CA TYR A 179 -13.00 0.50 -0.11
C TYR A 179 -13.54 0.33 1.30
N LYS A 180 -13.52 1.39 2.12
CA LYS A 180 -14.03 1.35 3.50
C LYS A 180 -15.55 1.27 3.58
N GLN A 181 -16.25 1.78 2.56
CA GLN A 181 -17.72 1.93 2.53
C GLN A 181 -18.45 0.97 1.59
N THR A 182 -17.73 0.14 0.83
CA THR A 182 -18.33 -0.89 -0.02
C THR A 182 -18.46 -2.19 0.76
N ARG A 183 -19.55 -2.92 0.53
CA ARG A 183 -19.81 -4.23 1.15
C ARG A 183 -18.94 -5.28 0.47
N THR A 184 -18.29 -6.15 1.23
CA THR A 184 -17.39 -7.16 0.66
C THR A 184 -17.75 -8.57 1.06
N TRP A 185 -17.38 -9.52 0.20
CA TRP A 185 -17.61 -10.94 0.41
C TRP A 185 -16.85 -11.46 1.63
N LYS A 186 -15.58 -11.05 1.79
CA LYS A 186 -14.73 -11.41 2.93
C LYS A 186 -15.28 -10.97 4.28
N LEU A 187 -16.21 -10.01 4.28
CA LEU A 187 -16.89 -9.51 5.47
C LEU A 187 -18.37 -9.92 5.54
N HIS A 188 -18.80 -10.95 4.80
CA HIS A 188 -20.20 -11.41 4.74
C HIS A 188 -21.19 -10.26 4.50
N GLY A 189 -20.88 -9.37 3.54
CA GLY A 189 -21.75 -8.27 3.12
C GLY A 189 -21.74 -7.05 4.05
N PHE A 190 -20.89 -7.02 5.08
CA PHE A 190 -20.60 -5.80 5.82
C PHE A 190 -19.61 -4.92 5.04
N THR A 191 -19.71 -3.61 5.22
CA THR A 191 -18.61 -2.70 4.91
C THR A 191 -17.53 -2.80 5.98
N LYS A 192 -16.30 -2.38 5.68
CA LYS A 192 -15.22 -2.35 6.67
C LYS A 192 -15.56 -1.46 7.88
N ASN A 193 -16.23 -0.34 7.65
CA ASN A 193 -16.68 0.56 8.72
C ASN A 193 -17.75 -0.10 9.61
N GLU A 194 -18.75 -0.76 9.02
CA GLU A 194 -19.78 -1.47 9.78
C GLU A 194 -19.21 -2.67 10.54
N MET A 195 -18.27 -3.41 9.95
CA MET A 195 -17.60 -4.53 10.62
C MET A 195 -16.75 -4.03 11.79
N ASN A 196 -15.98 -2.95 11.60
CA ASN A 196 -15.24 -2.31 12.69
C ASN A 196 -16.17 -1.85 13.82
N TYR A 197 -17.36 -1.34 13.48
CA TYR A 197 -18.38 -0.97 14.46
C TYR A 197 -18.98 -2.20 15.16
N TYR A 198 -19.35 -3.23 14.41
CA TYR A 198 -19.90 -4.48 14.94
C TYR A 198 -18.92 -5.14 15.92
N GLN A 199 -17.65 -5.25 15.53
CA GLN A 199 -16.56 -5.80 16.36
C GLN A 199 -16.32 -4.96 17.62
N LYS A 200 -16.58 -3.65 17.56
CA LYS A 200 -16.48 -2.74 18.71
C LYS A 200 -17.69 -2.81 19.65
N PHE A 201 -18.91 -3.08 19.17
CA PHE A 201 -20.14 -2.82 19.95
C PHE A 201 -21.18 -3.94 20.09
N GLY A 202 -21.29 -4.91 19.18
CA GLY A 202 -22.34 -5.95 19.23
C GLY A 202 -23.81 -5.45 19.03
N ASN A 203 -24.70 -6.32 18.51
CA ASN A 203 -26.01 -6.01 17.87
C ASN A 203 -27.08 -5.22 18.69
N ARG A 204 -27.91 -4.39 17.99
CA ARG A 204 -29.21 -3.79 18.46
C ARG A 204 -30.43 -4.30 17.64
N LEU A 205 -31.63 -4.24 18.23
CA LEU A 205 -32.91 -4.81 17.74
C LEU A 205 -33.58 -4.05 16.55
N PRO A 206 -34.45 -4.69 15.74
CA PRO A 206 -35.06 -4.12 14.53
C PRO A 206 -36.27 -3.21 14.78
N LEU A 207 -36.40 -2.19 13.93
CA LEU A 207 -37.33 -1.05 14.04
C LEU A 207 -38.82 -1.39 14.06
N ASN A 208 -39.24 -2.48 13.43
CA ASN A 208 -40.68 -2.77 13.30
C ASN A 208 -41.18 -3.75 14.38
N GLN A 209 -40.29 -4.19 15.27
CA GLN A 209 -40.65 -4.99 16.43
C GLN A 209 -41.38 -4.10 17.45
N SER A 210 -42.30 -4.69 18.22
CA SER A 210 -42.91 -3.99 19.35
C SER A 210 -41.83 -3.40 20.25
N CYS A 211 -41.96 -2.12 20.60
CA CYS A 211 -41.02 -1.47 21.49
C CYS A 211 -41.08 -2.15 22.85
N ASP A 212 -39.93 -2.60 23.35
CA ASP A 212 -39.82 -3.20 24.69
C ASP A 212 -40.16 -2.21 25.82
N CYS A 213 -40.38 -0.93 25.49
CA CYS A 213 -40.79 0.15 26.40
C CYS A 213 -42.29 0.13 26.82
N GLU A 214 -43.00 -0.98 26.55
CA GLU A 214 -44.42 -1.23 26.87
C GLU A 214 -45.42 -0.18 26.33
N SER A 215 -44.96 0.74 25.47
CA SER A 215 -45.76 1.85 24.93
C SER A 215 -46.85 1.42 23.93
N GLY A 216 -46.88 0.14 23.56
CA GLY A 216 -47.81 -0.44 22.59
C GLY A 216 -47.54 -0.04 21.13
N LYS A 217 -46.46 0.71 20.86
CA LYS A 217 -46.03 1.14 19.52
C LYS A 217 -44.82 0.33 19.04
N THR A 218 -44.51 0.40 17.74
CA THR A 218 -43.29 -0.22 17.18
C THR A 218 -42.05 0.58 17.57
N TYR A 219 -40.91 -0.07 17.72
CA TYR A 219 -39.63 0.56 18.10
C TYR A 219 -39.28 1.75 17.16
N GLY A 220 -39.66 1.65 15.88
CA GLY A 220 -39.53 2.59 14.77
C GLY A 220 -40.34 3.88 14.92
N GLU A 221 -41.54 3.79 15.51
CA GLU A 221 -42.50 4.90 15.70
C GLU A 221 -42.55 5.41 17.16
N CYS A 222 -41.73 4.81 18.02
CA CYS A 222 -41.53 5.21 19.42
C CYS A 222 -40.09 5.72 19.57
N CYS A 223 -39.21 4.95 20.19
CA CYS A 223 -37.87 5.41 20.56
C CYS A 223 -36.95 5.69 19.35
N TYR A 224 -37.13 5.02 18.20
CA TYR A 224 -36.30 5.27 17.01
C TYR A 224 -36.68 6.56 16.25
N HIS A 225 -37.95 6.99 16.30
CA HIS A 225 -38.38 8.23 15.66
C HIS A 225 -37.85 9.46 16.42
N ASP A 226 -37.87 9.41 17.76
CA ASP A 226 -37.22 10.42 18.62
C ASP A 226 -35.69 10.42 18.44
N GLU A 227 -35.09 9.27 18.13
CA GLU A 227 -33.65 9.14 17.82
C GLU A 227 -33.25 9.68 16.42
N LYS A 228 -34.18 9.77 15.46
CA LYS A 228 -33.91 10.20 14.07
C LYS A 228 -33.97 11.72 13.87
N VAL A 229 -34.77 12.44 14.66
CA VAL A 229 -34.75 13.92 14.69
C VAL A 229 -33.43 14.46 15.28
N PHE A 230 -32.78 13.65 16.13
CA PHE A 230 -31.48 13.96 16.74
C PHE A 230 -30.30 13.87 15.75
N LEU A 231 -30.46 13.25 14.57
CA LEU A 231 -29.36 13.01 13.60
C LEU A 231 -29.17 14.14 12.57
N ASN A 232 -30.06 15.14 12.52
CA ASN A 232 -29.98 16.24 11.54
C ASN A 232 -29.28 17.52 12.06
N HIS A 233 -28.72 17.51 13.27
CA HIS A 233 -27.83 18.58 13.76
C HIS A 233 -26.44 17.99 14.00
N ILE A 234 -25.65 18.01 12.93
CA ILE A 234 -24.19 17.87 12.93
C ILE A 234 -23.64 19.17 13.56
N ASP A 235 -22.66 19.06 14.46
CA ASP A 235 -22.12 20.10 15.38
C ASP A 235 -22.99 20.44 16.60
N GLU A 236 -22.88 19.64 17.66
CA GLU A 236 -22.61 20.04 19.06
C GLU A 236 -22.57 18.78 19.94
N GLU A 237 -21.87 18.89 21.06
CA GLU A 237 -21.44 17.84 21.99
C GLU A 237 -22.33 16.58 22.16
N ASP A 238 -21.67 15.42 22.19
CA ASP A 238 -22.25 14.12 22.54
C ASP A 238 -22.81 14.12 23.98
N HIS A 239 -24.13 14.31 24.10
CA HIS A 239 -24.84 14.32 25.38
C HIS A 239 -25.70 13.08 25.66
N ARG A 240 -25.57 11.99 24.89
CA ARG A 240 -26.46 10.82 25.03
C ARG A 240 -25.99 9.73 25.99
N PHE A 241 -24.92 9.98 26.75
CA PHE A 241 -24.53 9.15 27.89
C PHE A 241 -24.36 10.03 29.14
N GLN A 242 -25.45 10.27 29.87
CA GLN A 242 -25.35 10.85 31.20
C GLN A 242 -25.19 9.73 32.22
N ILE A 243 -23.97 9.59 32.73
CA ILE A 243 -23.71 8.69 33.86
C ILE A 243 -24.35 9.36 35.06
N THR A 244 -25.38 8.71 35.61
CA THR A 244 -26.10 9.21 36.76
C THR A 244 -25.19 9.23 37.98
N ASP A 245 -25.42 10.13 38.94
CA ASP A 245 -24.59 10.18 40.16
C ASP A 245 -24.61 8.85 40.91
N ASP A 246 -25.70 8.08 40.83
CA ASP A 246 -25.80 6.72 41.36
C ASP A 246 -24.93 5.71 40.61
N MET A 247 -24.85 5.81 39.27
CA MET A 247 -23.94 4.99 38.46
C MET A 247 -22.48 5.41 38.65
N ILE A 248 -22.18 6.70 38.79
CA ILE A 248 -20.85 7.21 39.16
C ILE A 248 -20.48 6.67 40.54
N THR A 249 -21.42 6.67 41.48
CA THR A 249 -21.21 6.20 42.86
C THR A 249 -21.03 4.68 42.90
N ASP A 250 -21.86 3.90 42.21
CA ASP A 250 -21.72 2.45 42.09
C ASP A 250 -20.44 2.06 41.33
N TYR A 251 -20.12 2.77 40.24
CA TYR A 251 -18.87 2.59 39.51
C TYR A 251 -17.67 2.90 40.38
N LYS A 252 -17.70 4.02 41.13
CA LYS A 252 -16.67 4.39 42.12
C LYS A 252 -16.51 3.32 43.19
N HIS A 253 -17.60 2.77 43.73
CA HIS A 253 -17.55 1.68 44.70
C HIS A 253 -16.97 0.40 44.12
N LYS A 254 -17.32 0.05 42.88
CA LYS A 254 -16.78 -1.11 42.17
C LYS A 254 -15.30 -0.91 41.82
N LEU A 255 -14.91 0.27 41.34
CA LEU A 255 -13.53 0.65 41.04
C LEU A 255 -12.67 0.60 42.30
N LEU A 256 -13.14 1.14 43.42
CA LEU A 256 -12.40 1.07 44.69
C LEU A 256 -12.31 -0.39 45.21
N ARG A 257 -13.39 -1.15 45.15
CA ARG A 257 -13.41 -2.57 45.55
C ARG A 257 -12.49 -3.45 44.71
N GLU A 258 -12.41 -3.22 43.40
CA GLU A 258 -11.50 -3.94 42.51
C GLU A 258 -10.05 -3.46 42.70
N SER A 259 -9.82 -2.18 43.07
CA SER A 259 -8.49 -1.67 43.40
C SER A 259 -7.89 -2.35 44.63
N ASP A 260 -8.72 -2.69 45.63
CA ASP A 260 -8.30 -3.38 46.85
C ASP A 260 -7.80 -4.82 46.57
N ARG A 261 -8.16 -5.39 45.40
CA ARG A 261 -7.68 -6.71 44.97
C ARG A 261 -6.28 -6.67 44.36
N ILE A 262 -5.78 -5.49 43.99
CA ILE A 262 -4.46 -5.32 43.40
C ILE A 262 -3.41 -5.34 44.54
N ILE A 263 -2.69 -6.45 44.68
CA ILE A 263 -1.58 -6.56 45.64
C ILE A 263 -0.37 -5.79 45.07
N PHE A 264 -0.07 -4.63 45.65
CA PHE A 264 1.09 -3.82 45.27
C PHE A 264 2.38 -4.38 45.88
N TYR A 265 3.33 -4.73 45.01
CA TYR A 265 4.70 -5.10 45.40
C TYR A 265 5.59 -3.88 45.69
N HIS A 266 5.10 -2.66 45.45
CA HIS A 266 5.80 -1.42 45.75
C HIS A 266 4.93 -0.55 46.64
N THR A 267 5.00 -0.82 47.95
CA THR A 267 4.43 -0.01 49.03
C THR A 267 5.05 1.40 49.14
N HIS A 268 5.95 1.77 48.22
CA HIS A 268 6.76 2.99 48.24
C HIS A 268 6.35 4.03 47.17
N LEU A 269 5.39 3.72 46.30
CA LEU A 269 4.85 4.69 45.34
C LEU A 269 3.87 5.62 46.05
N THR A 270 4.40 6.69 46.65
CA THR A 270 3.64 7.53 47.57
C THR A 270 3.00 8.75 46.91
N HIS A 271 3.54 9.30 45.81
CA HIS A 271 2.93 10.45 45.13
C HIS A 271 3.20 10.59 43.62
N PRO A 272 2.15 10.64 42.77
CA PRO A 272 0.79 10.20 43.09
C PRO A 272 0.81 8.68 43.34
N SER A 273 0.12 8.20 44.38
CA SER A 273 -0.17 6.76 44.52
C SER A 273 -1.27 6.34 43.55
N LEU A 274 -1.50 5.04 43.34
CA LEU A 274 -2.65 4.59 42.53
C LEU A 274 -3.97 5.11 43.10
N ARG A 275 -4.07 5.21 44.43
CA ARG A 275 -5.25 5.75 45.10
C ARG A 275 -5.42 7.24 44.83
N ASP A 276 -4.32 8.00 44.77
CA ASP A 276 -4.35 9.42 44.38
C ASP A 276 -4.74 9.59 42.91
N LEU A 277 -4.24 8.71 42.03
CA LEU A 277 -4.56 8.72 40.60
C LEU A 277 -6.01 8.33 40.34
N ILE A 278 -6.50 7.26 40.98
CA ILE A 278 -7.91 6.86 40.95
C ILE A 278 -8.78 8.00 41.49
N LYS A 279 -8.40 8.63 42.61
CA LYS A 279 -9.16 9.75 43.18
C LYS A 279 -9.20 10.94 42.22
N HIS A 280 -8.07 11.32 41.64
CA HIS A 280 -7.96 12.42 40.67
C HIS A 280 -8.83 12.14 39.43
N PHE A 281 -8.75 10.94 38.87
CA PHE A 281 -9.57 10.55 37.73
C PHE A 281 -11.05 10.41 38.09
N ILE A 282 -11.39 10.01 39.32
CA ILE A 282 -12.76 10.05 39.83
C ILE A 282 -13.27 11.50 39.95
N GLU A 283 -12.41 12.45 40.29
CA GLU A 283 -12.80 13.84 40.48
C GLU A 283 -12.90 14.60 39.16
N HIS A 284 -12.08 14.26 38.17
CA HIS A 284 -11.92 15.06 36.94
C HIS A 284 -12.32 14.37 35.64
N HIS A 285 -12.38 13.03 35.59
CA HIS A 285 -12.53 12.26 34.34
C HIS A 285 -13.51 11.08 34.47
N MET A 286 -14.41 11.08 35.45
CA MET A 286 -15.35 9.96 35.66
C MET A 286 -16.21 9.66 34.46
N LYS A 287 -16.58 10.69 33.70
CA LYS A 287 -17.47 10.49 32.57
C LYS A 287 -16.85 9.72 31.42
N ASP A 288 -15.53 9.80 31.33
CA ASP A 288 -14.76 9.14 30.28
C ASP A 288 -14.46 7.70 30.69
N ILE A 289 -14.11 7.47 31.97
CA ILE A 289 -13.70 6.15 32.47
C ILE A 289 -14.88 5.23 32.77
N SER A 290 -16.00 5.77 33.24
CA SER A 290 -17.17 4.96 33.64
C SER A 290 -17.87 4.23 32.48
N ARG A 291 -17.44 4.50 31.24
CA ARG A 291 -17.80 3.75 30.03
C ARG A 291 -17.04 2.43 29.88
N GLU A 292 -15.93 2.28 30.60
CA GLU A 292 -15.07 1.09 30.61
C GLU A 292 -15.35 0.21 31.83
N ARG A 293 -15.08 -1.11 31.76
CA ARG A 293 -15.27 -1.98 32.95
C ARG A 293 -14.28 -1.57 34.06
N PRO A 294 -14.67 -1.56 35.36
CA PRO A 294 -13.80 -1.07 36.44
C PRO A 294 -12.41 -1.71 36.49
N LYS A 295 -12.31 -3.01 36.20
CA LYS A 295 -11.03 -3.73 36.15
C LYS A 295 -10.13 -3.31 34.97
N ASP A 296 -10.70 -2.87 33.87
CA ASP A 296 -9.96 -2.44 32.67
C ASP A 296 -9.47 -1.00 32.86
N ALA A 297 -10.34 -0.15 33.41
CA ALA A 297 -9.98 1.19 33.88
C ALA A 297 -8.86 1.17 34.92
N LEU A 298 -8.93 0.27 35.91
CA LEU A 298 -7.88 0.09 36.91
C LEU A 298 -6.58 -0.44 36.33
N ALA A 299 -6.64 -1.37 35.38
CA ALA A 299 -5.45 -1.84 34.69
C ALA A 299 -4.78 -0.70 33.92
N ALA A 300 -5.56 0.13 33.22
CA ALA A 300 -5.06 1.31 32.52
C ALA A 300 -4.45 2.34 33.49
N LEU A 301 -5.12 2.66 34.60
CA LEU A 301 -4.61 3.59 35.62
C LEU A 301 -3.36 3.06 36.32
N ALA A 302 -3.28 1.75 36.57
CA ALA A 302 -2.10 1.11 37.14
C ALA A 302 -0.91 1.13 36.16
N LEU A 303 -1.15 0.89 34.87
CA LEU A 303 -0.13 1.00 33.83
C LEU A 303 0.32 2.45 33.63
N LEU A 304 -0.60 3.41 33.71
CA LEU A 304 -0.32 4.84 33.60
C LEU A 304 0.49 5.35 34.81
N LEU A 305 0.17 4.87 36.02
CA LEU A 305 0.97 5.11 37.21
C LEU A 305 2.38 4.52 37.07
N MET A 306 2.50 3.28 36.59
CA MET A 306 3.81 2.66 36.35
C MET A 306 4.63 3.45 35.34
N ARG A 307 4.00 3.95 34.28
CA ARG A 307 4.63 4.82 33.27
C ARG A 307 5.06 6.16 33.86
N LEU A 308 4.22 6.81 34.66
CA LEU A 308 4.52 8.08 35.33
C LEU A 308 5.68 7.98 36.34
N HIS A 309 5.82 6.83 36.99
CA HIS A 309 6.95 6.56 37.90
C HIS A 309 8.14 5.91 37.19
N HIS A 310 8.13 5.82 35.84
CA HIS A 310 9.17 5.22 35.01
C HIS A 310 9.52 3.77 35.37
N ILE A 311 8.53 3.00 35.86
CA ILE A 311 8.66 1.59 36.21
C ILE A 311 8.22 0.74 35.03
N GLU A 312 8.98 0.81 33.94
CA GLU A 312 8.62 0.08 32.72
C GLU A 312 9.38 -1.23 32.54
N ASP A 313 10.40 -1.51 33.39
CA ASP A 313 11.43 -2.48 33.03
C ASP A 313 11.89 -3.48 34.13
N GLN A 314 11.13 -3.62 35.21
CA GLN A 314 11.37 -4.72 36.15
C GLN A 314 10.44 -5.87 35.81
N LYS A 315 10.95 -6.97 35.26
CA LYS A 315 10.30 -8.18 34.71
C LYS A 315 9.03 -8.76 35.37
N ILE A 316 8.46 -8.23 36.47
CA ILE A 316 7.23 -8.76 37.08
C ILE A 316 6.28 -7.69 37.67
N PRO A 317 5.59 -6.85 36.87
CA PRO A 317 4.48 -6.03 37.39
C PRO A 317 3.21 -6.05 36.50
N LYS A 318 3.31 -5.77 35.19
CA LYS A 318 2.21 -5.75 34.21
C LYS A 318 1.46 -7.09 34.17
N GLU A 319 2.18 -8.19 34.02
CA GLU A 319 1.58 -9.54 33.92
C GLU A 319 0.89 -9.99 35.22
N LYS A 320 1.45 -9.67 36.40
CA LYS A 320 0.84 -10.04 37.69
C LYS A 320 -0.40 -9.20 38.00
N ILE A 321 -0.38 -7.90 37.70
CA ILE A 321 -1.55 -7.02 37.85
C ILE A 321 -2.71 -7.52 36.95
N LEU A 322 -2.42 -7.81 35.68
CA LEU A 322 -3.39 -8.36 34.74
C LEU A 322 -3.91 -9.75 35.13
N ARG A 323 -3.05 -10.59 35.73
CA ARG A 323 -3.43 -11.90 36.31
C ARG A 323 -4.35 -11.76 37.51
N THR A 324 -4.11 -10.79 38.36
CA THR A 324 -4.86 -10.54 39.60
C THR A 324 -6.25 -9.99 39.28
N LEU A 325 -6.37 -9.19 38.21
CA LEU A 325 -7.62 -8.68 37.67
C LEU A 325 -8.36 -9.68 36.74
N GLY A 326 -7.77 -10.87 36.50
CA GLY A 326 -8.40 -11.95 35.73
C GLY A 326 -8.54 -11.69 34.23
N ASN A 327 -7.71 -10.83 33.64
CA ASN A 327 -7.78 -10.40 32.24
C ASN A 327 -6.63 -11.03 31.41
N TRP A 328 -6.66 -12.35 31.19
CA TRP A 328 -5.47 -13.10 30.71
C TRP A 328 -5.43 -13.48 29.23
N THR A 329 -6.18 -12.80 28.38
CA THR A 329 -5.92 -12.78 26.92
C THR A 329 -6.84 -11.73 26.33
N TYR A 330 -6.31 -10.64 25.78
CA TYR A 330 -6.93 -9.94 24.65
C TYR A 330 -5.92 -8.92 24.08
N ARG A 331 -5.04 -9.41 23.20
CA ARG A 331 -4.12 -8.61 22.38
C ARG A 331 -4.88 -7.52 21.61
N GLN A 332 -6.10 -7.83 21.19
CA GLN A 332 -7.03 -6.93 20.49
C GLN A 332 -7.66 -5.83 21.37
N LEU A 333 -7.74 -6.00 22.69
CA LEU A 333 -8.26 -4.95 23.59
C LEU A 333 -7.16 -3.90 23.84
N ILE A 334 -5.91 -4.33 23.93
CA ILE A 334 -4.74 -3.46 23.99
C ILE A 334 -4.52 -2.75 22.64
N GLU A 335 -4.68 -3.43 21.51
CA GLU A 335 -4.61 -2.81 20.19
C GLU A 335 -5.78 -1.83 19.95
N GLY A 336 -7.00 -2.17 20.39
CA GLY A 336 -8.17 -1.31 20.30
C GLY A 336 -8.10 -0.08 21.22
N MET A 337 -7.54 -0.22 22.43
CA MET A 337 -7.31 0.91 23.32
C MET A 337 -6.05 1.71 22.96
N SER A 338 -5.02 1.09 22.35
CA SER A 338 -3.90 1.81 21.72
C SER A 338 -4.39 2.67 20.56
N GLN A 339 -5.36 2.19 19.77
CA GLN A 339 -5.99 2.98 18.71
C GLN A 339 -6.88 4.12 19.26
N TRP A 340 -7.51 3.94 20.42
CA TRP A 340 -8.31 5.00 21.06
C TRP A 340 -7.43 6.02 21.80
N LEU A 341 -6.34 5.56 22.41
CA LEU A 341 -5.27 6.40 22.95
C LEU A 341 -4.54 7.13 21.84
N GLU A 342 -4.33 6.50 20.67
CA GLU A 342 -3.88 7.15 19.45
C GLU A 342 -4.84 8.28 19.06
N VAL A 343 -6.16 8.11 19.12
CA VAL A 343 -7.11 9.20 18.81
C VAL A 343 -7.03 10.36 19.82
N ILE A 344 -6.74 10.08 21.09
CA ILE A 344 -6.46 11.12 22.11
C ILE A 344 -5.06 11.75 21.89
N TYR A 345 -4.08 10.97 21.43
CA TYR A 345 -2.74 11.42 21.07
C TYR A 345 -2.70 12.20 19.75
N HIS A 346 -3.61 11.87 18.82
CA HIS A 346 -3.71 12.38 17.45
C HIS A 346 -4.55 13.66 17.35
N GLN A 347 -4.90 14.28 18.49
CA GLN A 347 -4.93 15.74 18.52
C GLN A 347 -3.49 16.25 18.43
N LYS A 348 -3.03 16.32 17.16
CA LYS A 348 -1.71 16.61 16.59
C LYS A 348 -0.93 15.36 16.17
N PRO A 349 -0.20 15.45 15.03
CA PRO A 349 0.47 14.29 14.45
C PRO A 349 1.52 13.77 15.41
N VAL A 350 1.76 12.46 15.42
CA VAL A 350 3.03 11.92 15.91
C VAL A 350 4.11 12.32 14.90
N GLU A 351 4.58 13.55 15.05
CA GLU A 351 6.00 13.84 14.89
C GLU A 351 6.73 12.98 15.95
N PHE A 352 7.93 12.47 15.64
CA PHE A 352 8.84 12.01 16.69
C PHE A 352 9.09 13.19 17.63
N ASN A 353 8.26 13.35 18.66
CA ASN A 353 8.29 14.56 19.49
C ASN A 353 9.57 14.65 20.32
N HIS A 354 10.27 13.53 20.57
CA HIS A 354 11.52 13.51 21.32
C HIS A 354 12.54 12.53 20.72
N ILE A 355 13.74 13.05 20.44
CA ILE A 355 14.95 12.30 20.04
C ILE A 355 15.25 11.10 20.98
N GLU A 356 14.79 11.16 22.22
CA GLU A 356 15.02 10.17 23.27
C GLU A 356 14.38 8.80 22.99
N ASP A 357 13.20 8.72 22.36
CA ASP A 357 12.53 7.44 22.07
C ASP A 357 13.22 6.66 20.93
N LEU A 358 13.67 7.40 19.91
CA LEU A 358 14.48 6.83 18.83
C LEU A 358 15.87 6.44 19.34
N GLN A 359 16.48 7.27 20.18
CA GLN A 359 17.74 6.93 20.87
C GLN A 359 17.59 5.66 21.71
N HIS A 360 16.49 5.51 22.46
CA HIS A 360 16.24 4.30 23.24
C HIS A 360 16.11 3.05 22.37
N SER A 361 15.42 3.16 21.23
CA SER A 361 15.28 2.05 20.26
C SER A 361 16.62 1.65 19.64
N LEU A 362 17.45 2.65 19.30
CA LEU A 362 18.80 2.42 18.80
C LEU A 362 19.70 1.83 19.88
N ASP A 363 19.66 2.35 21.11
CA ASP A 363 20.42 1.84 22.25
C ASP A 363 20.02 0.40 22.60
N ALA A 364 18.72 0.07 22.53
CA ALA A 364 18.24 -1.31 22.71
C ALA A 364 18.75 -2.23 21.61
N TYR A 365 18.70 -1.80 20.35
CA TYR A 365 19.24 -2.58 19.23
C TYR A 365 20.76 -2.79 19.35
N PHE A 366 21.53 -1.74 19.66
CA PHE A 366 22.98 -1.84 19.84
C PHE A 366 23.40 -2.49 21.17
N LYS A 367 22.49 -2.65 22.13
CA LYS A 367 22.74 -3.47 23.33
C LYS A 367 22.87 -4.94 22.96
N ASP A 368 22.03 -5.42 22.04
CA ASP A 368 22.08 -6.79 21.54
C ASP A 368 23.19 -6.96 20.49
N TYR A 369 23.53 -5.88 19.79
CA TYR A 369 24.60 -5.83 18.79
C TYR A 369 25.62 -4.72 19.10
N PRO A 370 26.51 -4.90 20.10
CA PRO A 370 27.43 -3.85 20.51
C PRO A 370 28.46 -3.56 19.43
N VAL A 371 28.33 -2.40 18.80
CA VAL A 371 29.27 -1.93 17.76
C VAL A 371 30.05 -0.72 18.24
N LYS A 372 31.39 -0.76 18.08
CA LYS A 372 32.24 0.40 18.36
C LYS A 372 32.03 1.49 17.28
N LYS A 373 31.71 2.71 17.72
CA LYS A 373 31.84 3.92 16.89
C LYS A 373 33.32 4.06 16.53
N GLU A 374 33.64 3.97 15.25
CA GLU A 374 34.99 4.19 14.73
C GLU A 374 34.99 5.43 13.84
N PRO A 375 36.09 6.18 13.77
CA PRO A 375 36.17 7.38 12.95
C PRO A 375 35.95 7.08 11.46
N ASN A 376 35.27 8.01 10.81
CA ASN A 376 34.78 7.94 9.44
C ASN A 376 35.94 7.77 8.42
N LYS A 377 36.09 6.56 7.85
CA LYS A 377 37.08 6.21 6.81
C LYS A 377 36.39 5.75 5.52
N GLY A 378 35.34 6.47 5.09
CA GLY A 378 34.52 6.11 3.93
C GLY A 378 33.79 4.77 4.09
N TYR A 379 33.44 4.12 2.98
CA TYR A 379 32.61 2.90 2.96
C TYR A 379 33.33 1.61 2.51
N THR A 380 34.67 1.63 2.40
CA THR A 380 35.46 0.43 2.01
C THR A 380 35.33 -0.74 2.97
N TRP A 381 34.96 -0.47 4.22
CA TRP A 381 34.66 -1.50 5.20
C TRP A 381 33.35 -2.24 4.89
N LEU A 382 32.36 -1.56 4.29
CA LEU A 382 31.05 -2.13 3.99
C LEU A 382 31.17 -3.13 2.83
N GLU A 383 31.91 -2.75 1.78
CA GLU A 383 32.23 -3.64 0.66
C GLU A 383 32.87 -4.95 1.14
N LYS A 384 33.90 -4.86 2.01
CA LYS A 384 34.54 -6.03 2.63
C LYS A 384 33.61 -6.84 3.54
N SER A 385 32.65 -6.19 4.19
CA SER A 385 31.69 -6.86 5.07
C SER A 385 30.70 -7.68 4.24
N LEU A 386 30.26 -7.15 3.10
CA LEU A 386 29.36 -7.82 2.15
C LEU A 386 29.99 -9.06 1.50
N GLU A 387 31.31 -9.13 1.34
CA GLU A 387 32.00 -10.33 0.82
C GLU A 387 31.77 -11.58 1.69
N LYS A 388 31.49 -11.38 2.99
CA LYS A 388 31.32 -12.47 3.98
C LYS A 388 29.92 -12.48 4.60
N ALA A 389 29.04 -11.60 4.15
CA ALA A 389 27.74 -11.43 4.76
C ALA A 389 26.84 -12.64 4.47
N THR A 390 26.09 -13.06 5.48
CA THR A 390 25.01 -14.03 5.36
C THR A 390 23.68 -13.30 5.27
N TYR A 391 22.70 -13.91 4.60
CA TYR A 391 21.34 -13.38 4.55
C TYR A 391 20.50 -13.99 5.68
N ASP A 392 19.92 -13.10 6.49
CA ASP A 392 18.93 -13.40 7.52
C ASP A 392 17.76 -12.42 7.31
N GLU A 393 16.65 -12.94 6.80
CA GLU A 393 15.48 -12.15 6.40
C GLU A 393 14.89 -11.36 7.58
N GLU A 394 14.69 -12.01 8.74
CA GLU A 394 14.13 -11.37 9.93
C GLU A 394 15.04 -10.25 10.43
N HIS A 395 16.37 -10.44 10.38
CA HIS A 395 17.32 -9.41 10.78
C HIS A 395 17.33 -8.23 9.81
N VAL A 396 17.29 -8.49 8.51
CA VAL A 396 17.25 -7.44 7.48
C VAL A 396 15.97 -6.61 7.60
N ASP A 397 14.81 -7.25 7.76
CA ASP A 397 13.51 -6.58 7.90
C ASP A 397 13.47 -5.69 9.14
N ARG A 398 13.95 -6.19 10.28
CA ARG A 398 14.07 -5.40 11.51
C ARG A 398 14.95 -4.16 11.34
N VAL A 399 16.03 -4.26 10.56
CA VAL A 399 16.92 -3.13 10.30
C VAL A 399 16.29 -2.15 9.30
N HIS A 400 15.52 -2.64 8.32
CA HIS A 400 14.77 -1.80 7.39
C HIS A 400 13.67 -0.99 8.10
N ASP A 401 12.95 -1.60 9.05
CA ASP A 401 11.98 -0.89 9.89
C ASP A 401 12.65 0.25 10.68
N LEU A 402 13.82 -0.01 11.26
CA LEU A 402 14.61 1.02 11.94
C LEU A 402 15.03 2.14 10.99
N VAL A 403 15.47 1.81 9.77
CA VAL A 403 15.83 2.78 8.72
C VAL A 403 14.63 3.68 8.37
N PHE A 404 13.44 3.10 8.19
CA PHE A 404 12.23 3.85 7.90
C PHE A 404 11.87 4.81 9.04
N ASN A 405 11.92 4.32 10.28
CA ASN A 405 11.67 5.14 11.47
C ASN A 405 12.67 6.30 11.62
N ILE A 406 13.95 6.08 11.31
CA ILE A 406 14.98 7.13 11.32
C ILE A 406 14.71 8.18 10.23
N LYS A 407 14.25 7.78 9.04
CA LYS A 407 13.96 8.69 7.92
C LYS A 407 12.74 9.58 8.17
N GLU A 408 11.71 9.05 8.84
CA GLU A 408 10.48 9.79 9.19
C GLU A 408 10.66 10.76 10.37
N ALA A 409 11.70 10.59 11.19
CA ALA A 409 11.99 11.51 12.26
C ALA A 409 12.38 12.90 11.71
N GLN A 410 11.59 13.93 12.01
CA GLN A 410 11.82 15.33 11.58
C GLN A 410 13.09 15.99 12.16
N HIS A 411 13.99 15.21 12.76
CA HIS A 411 15.25 15.68 13.34
C HIS A 411 16.44 15.17 12.54
N PRO A 412 17.52 15.97 12.42
CA PRO A 412 18.71 15.57 11.69
C PRO A 412 19.44 14.48 12.46
N LEU A 413 19.12 13.23 12.18
CA LEU A 413 19.85 12.09 12.74
C LEU A 413 21.19 11.94 12.01
N GLU A 414 22.25 11.73 12.79
CA GLU A 414 23.60 11.61 12.27
C GLU A 414 23.73 10.40 11.33
N LEU A 415 24.40 10.60 10.19
CA LEU A 415 24.84 9.56 9.23
C LEU A 415 25.44 8.32 9.89
N ASP A 416 25.98 8.49 11.09
CA ASP A 416 26.64 7.44 11.85
C ASP A 416 25.69 6.34 12.32
N TYR A 417 24.38 6.60 12.49
CA TYR A 417 23.42 5.55 12.85
C TYR A 417 23.20 4.56 11.71
N PHE A 418 23.08 5.02 10.47
CA PHE A 418 22.99 4.15 9.30
C PHE A 418 24.25 3.30 9.12
N LYS A 419 25.43 3.90 9.35
CA LYS A 419 26.69 3.15 9.35
C LYS A 419 26.73 2.10 10.46
N LEU A 420 26.21 2.42 11.64
CA LEU A 420 26.18 1.50 12.77
C LEU A 420 25.22 0.33 12.52
N LEU A 421 24.04 0.60 11.96
CA LEU A 421 23.11 -0.42 11.49
C LEU A 421 23.78 -1.33 10.45
N LEU A 422 24.46 -0.76 9.46
CA LEU A 422 25.16 -1.53 8.42
C LEU A 422 26.35 -2.34 8.93
N LYS A 423 26.96 -1.95 10.05
CA LYS A 423 27.97 -2.80 10.72
C LYS A 423 27.34 -4.04 11.35
N THR A 424 26.09 -3.96 11.78
CA THR A 424 25.35 -5.11 12.34
C THR A 424 24.70 -5.96 11.25
N CYS A 425 24.20 -5.33 10.19
CA CYS A 425 23.50 -5.96 9.08
C CYS A 425 23.96 -5.34 7.76
N PRO A 426 25.10 -5.78 7.20
CA PRO A 426 25.65 -5.20 5.96
C PRO A 426 24.71 -5.32 4.76
N THR A 427 23.83 -6.31 4.76
CA THR A 427 22.84 -6.61 3.71
C THR A 427 21.61 -5.71 3.75
N ALA A 428 21.49 -4.79 4.71
CA ALA A 428 20.36 -3.88 4.81
C ALA A 428 20.38 -2.80 3.71
N PHE A 429 19.99 -3.18 2.49
CA PHE A 429 20.11 -2.33 1.30
C PHE A 429 19.35 -1.00 1.39
N LEU A 430 18.24 -0.90 2.14
CA LEU A 430 17.56 0.40 2.36
C LEU A 430 18.41 1.41 3.15
N ALA A 431 19.22 0.94 4.11
CA ALA A 431 20.16 1.81 4.79
C ALA A 431 21.24 2.33 3.83
N ILE A 432 21.69 1.48 2.89
CA ILE A 432 22.67 1.87 1.87
C ILE A 432 22.06 2.87 0.88
N ALA A 433 20.82 2.64 0.43
CA ALA A 433 20.10 3.57 -0.44
C ALA A 433 19.97 4.96 0.19
N PHE A 434 19.57 5.02 1.47
CA PHE A 434 19.56 6.29 2.19
C PHE A 434 20.94 6.95 2.19
N LEU A 435 22.01 6.20 2.49
CA LEU A 435 23.37 6.75 2.46
C LEU A 435 23.78 7.27 1.07
N VAL A 436 23.30 6.68 -0.03
CA VAL A 436 23.52 7.23 -1.38
C VAL A 436 22.88 8.63 -1.52
N GLU A 437 21.65 8.81 -1.03
CA GLU A 437 20.91 10.09 -1.09
C GLU A 437 21.64 11.21 -0.34
N VAL A 438 22.25 10.91 0.81
CA VAL A 438 22.79 11.92 1.73
C VAL A 438 24.32 12.04 1.76
N SER A 439 25.06 11.10 1.15
CA SER A 439 26.53 11.14 1.12
C SER A 439 27.07 12.04 0.01
N GLU A 440 28.33 12.47 0.16
CA GLU A 440 29.02 13.25 -0.87
C GLU A 440 29.23 12.43 -2.16
N PRO A 441 29.28 13.09 -3.34
CA PRO A 441 29.46 12.41 -4.64
C PRO A 441 30.66 11.45 -4.71
N LYS A 442 31.74 11.75 -3.99
CA LYS A 442 32.95 10.90 -3.93
C LYS A 442 32.68 9.49 -3.38
N ASP A 443 31.61 9.34 -2.59
CA ASP A 443 31.22 8.09 -1.93
C ASP A 443 30.13 7.33 -2.71
N HIS A 444 29.48 7.95 -3.70
CA HIS A 444 28.35 7.35 -4.44
C HIS A 444 28.74 6.05 -5.14
N LEU A 445 29.92 6.02 -5.79
CA LEU A 445 30.38 4.84 -6.51
C LEU A 445 30.50 3.62 -5.59
N ILE A 446 31.09 3.78 -4.41
CA ILE A 446 31.27 2.66 -3.47
C ILE A 446 29.95 2.25 -2.81
N LEU A 447 29.08 3.20 -2.49
CA LEU A 447 27.77 2.92 -1.91
C LEU A 447 26.85 2.21 -2.91
N LEU A 448 26.84 2.60 -4.18
CA LEU A 448 26.09 1.91 -5.23
C LEU A 448 26.57 0.47 -5.43
N LYS A 449 27.89 0.22 -5.41
CA LYS A 449 28.43 -1.16 -5.41
C LYS A 449 27.89 -1.96 -4.23
N CYS A 450 27.94 -1.38 -3.04
CA CYS A 450 27.45 -2.04 -1.83
C CYS A 450 25.94 -2.28 -1.89
N TYR A 451 25.16 -1.32 -2.39
CA TYR A 451 23.71 -1.44 -2.54
C TYR A 451 23.35 -2.59 -3.48
N ILE A 452 23.91 -2.60 -4.69
CA ILE A 452 23.70 -3.67 -5.69
C ILE A 452 24.07 -5.02 -5.08
N LYS A 453 25.22 -5.12 -4.40
CA LYS A 453 25.66 -6.37 -3.82
C LYS A 453 24.78 -6.85 -2.67
N ALA A 454 24.36 -5.94 -1.78
CA ALA A 454 23.44 -6.24 -0.68
C ALA A 454 22.08 -6.71 -1.22
N PHE A 455 21.54 -6.01 -2.21
CA PHE A 455 20.30 -6.38 -2.89
C PHE A 455 20.39 -7.80 -3.49
N GLU A 456 21.49 -8.09 -4.20
CA GLU A 456 21.73 -9.41 -4.81
C GLU A 456 21.84 -10.55 -3.78
N ILE A 457 22.34 -10.26 -2.59
CA ILE A 457 22.40 -11.24 -1.50
C ILE A 457 21.00 -11.51 -0.95
N CYS A 458 20.18 -10.48 -0.76
CA CYS A 458 18.83 -10.63 -0.20
C CYS A 458 17.82 -11.25 -1.18
N HIS A 459 17.99 -11.06 -2.49
CA HIS A 459 17.00 -11.46 -3.51
C HIS A 459 17.55 -12.50 -4.50
N GLN A 460 18.36 -13.46 -4.03
CA GLN A 460 18.97 -14.47 -4.90
C GLN A 460 17.93 -15.31 -5.65
N ASP A 461 16.82 -15.62 -5.01
CA ASP A 461 15.69 -16.38 -5.56
C ASP A 461 15.03 -15.63 -6.72
N VAL A 462 14.72 -14.35 -6.52
CA VAL A 462 14.13 -13.47 -7.53
C VAL A 462 15.09 -13.27 -8.71
N LEU A 463 16.38 -13.07 -8.45
CA LEU A 463 17.37 -12.87 -9.52
C LEU A 463 17.73 -14.15 -10.27
N SER A 464 17.54 -15.32 -9.65
CA SER A 464 17.73 -16.62 -10.31
C SER A 464 16.56 -16.95 -11.22
N ASN A 465 15.34 -16.53 -10.84
CA ASN A 465 14.11 -16.72 -11.63
C ASN A 465 13.36 -15.38 -11.77
N PRO A 466 13.87 -14.44 -12.58
CA PRO A 466 13.29 -13.12 -12.67
C PRO A 466 11.85 -13.17 -13.20
N PRO A 467 10.88 -12.51 -12.54
CA PRO A 467 9.53 -12.38 -13.08
C PRO A 467 9.55 -11.56 -14.37
N LYS A 468 8.54 -11.76 -15.23
CA LYS A 468 8.27 -10.84 -16.35
C LYS A 468 7.96 -9.45 -15.81
N ASN A 469 8.27 -8.40 -16.57
CA ASN A 469 8.09 -7.02 -16.15
C ASN A 469 8.83 -6.76 -14.81
N PHE A 470 10.09 -7.17 -14.74
CA PHE A 470 10.88 -7.25 -13.49
C PHE A 470 10.82 -5.95 -12.66
N THR A 471 10.83 -4.82 -13.35
CA THR A 471 10.85 -3.46 -12.78
C THR A 471 9.56 -3.05 -12.07
N HIS A 472 8.47 -3.82 -12.18
CA HIS A 472 7.17 -3.47 -11.58
C HIS A 472 6.98 -4.04 -10.16
N TYR A 473 7.94 -4.80 -9.64
CA TYR A 473 7.81 -5.49 -8.35
C TYR A 473 8.76 -4.94 -7.29
N GLY A 474 8.21 -4.65 -6.10
CA GLY A 474 8.98 -4.33 -4.90
C GLY A 474 10.09 -3.30 -5.13
N TYR A 475 11.30 -3.64 -4.70
CA TYR A 475 12.50 -2.81 -4.83
C TYR A 475 13.32 -3.08 -6.11
N ASN A 476 12.76 -3.84 -7.06
CA ASN A 476 13.48 -4.23 -8.28
C ASN A 476 13.77 -3.03 -9.18
N LYS A 477 12.89 -2.02 -9.20
CA LYS A 477 13.09 -0.79 -9.95
C LYS A 477 14.32 -0.04 -9.44
N GLU A 478 14.45 0.10 -8.12
CA GLU A 478 15.55 0.78 -7.46
C GLU A 478 16.88 0.05 -7.73
N TYR A 479 16.86 -1.29 -7.80
CA TYR A 479 18.00 -2.08 -8.24
C TYR A 479 18.43 -1.77 -9.67
N ILE A 480 17.49 -1.65 -10.61
CA ILE A 480 17.77 -1.27 -12.00
C ILE A 480 18.31 0.17 -12.09
N LEU A 481 17.72 1.12 -11.37
CA LEU A 481 18.22 2.50 -11.31
C LEU A 481 19.62 2.60 -10.68
N ALA A 482 19.93 1.74 -9.71
CA ALA A 482 21.28 1.67 -9.14
C ALA A 482 22.30 1.11 -10.16
N LEU A 483 21.91 0.14 -11.00
CA LEU A 483 22.75 -0.37 -12.09
C LEU A 483 22.99 0.69 -13.18
N ASP A 484 21.98 1.48 -13.51
CA ASP A 484 22.14 2.60 -14.44
C ASP A 484 23.08 3.67 -13.87
N SER A 485 22.82 4.10 -12.62
CA SER A 485 23.62 5.11 -11.93
C SER A 485 25.09 4.69 -11.80
N ILE A 486 25.37 3.43 -11.45
CA ILE A 486 26.75 2.94 -11.37
C ILE A 486 27.40 2.84 -12.76
N GLY A 487 26.63 2.48 -13.78
CA GLY A 487 27.07 2.47 -15.18
C GLY A 487 27.54 3.85 -15.63
N LEU A 488 26.75 4.89 -15.35
CA LEU A 488 27.08 6.27 -15.66
C LEU A 488 28.36 6.72 -14.94
N LEU A 489 28.48 6.47 -13.63
CA LEU A 489 29.69 6.81 -12.87
C LEU A 489 30.94 6.07 -13.38
N TYR A 490 30.79 4.83 -13.87
CA TYR A 490 31.90 4.13 -14.50
C TYR A 490 32.30 4.77 -15.82
N LYS A 491 31.35 5.23 -16.65
CA LYS A 491 31.63 5.98 -17.88
C LYS A 491 32.39 7.28 -17.57
N GLU A 492 31.92 8.05 -16.59
CA GLU A 492 32.57 9.30 -16.13
C GLU A 492 34.04 9.08 -15.72
N ASN A 493 34.31 7.96 -15.06
CA ASN A 493 35.66 7.60 -14.63
C ASN A 493 36.49 6.91 -15.73
N GLY A 494 35.99 6.80 -16.96
CA GLY A 494 36.64 6.13 -18.09
C GLY A 494 36.71 4.60 -17.96
N ASN A 495 36.00 4.00 -17.00
CA ASN A 495 35.99 2.56 -16.73
C ASN A 495 34.92 1.84 -17.55
N TYR A 496 34.98 1.95 -18.88
CA TYR A 496 33.97 1.44 -19.80
C TYR A 496 33.72 -0.07 -19.69
N LYS A 497 34.72 -0.85 -19.26
CA LYS A 497 34.52 -2.29 -19.02
C LYS A 497 33.60 -2.57 -17.83
N LEU A 498 33.69 -1.78 -16.76
CA LEU A 498 32.80 -1.92 -15.60
C LEU A 498 31.41 -1.35 -15.90
N ALA A 499 31.33 -0.25 -16.66
CA ALA A 499 30.06 0.28 -17.16
C ALA A 499 29.32 -0.76 -18.01
N PHE A 500 30.06 -1.41 -18.92
CA PHE A 500 29.56 -2.51 -19.74
C PHE A 500 28.95 -3.62 -18.90
N ASP A 501 29.68 -4.13 -17.90
CA ASP A 501 29.21 -5.22 -17.06
C ASP A 501 27.95 -4.82 -16.25
N ALA A 502 27.83 -3.55 -15.84
CA ALA A 502 26.63 -3.01 -15.17
C ALA A 502 25.43 -2.97 -16.12
N TYR A 503 25.59 -2.40 -17.32
CA TYR A 503 24.51 -2.33 -18.30
C TYR A 503 24.11 -3.70 -18.85
N GLN A 504 25.05 -4.63 -19.03
CA GLN A 504 24.71 -6.01 -19.37
C GLN A 504 23.83 -6.67 -18.31
N LYS A 505 24.16 -6.44 -17.03
CA LYS A 505 23.34 -6.93 -15.92
C LYS A 505 21.97 -6.27 -15.90
N MET A 506 21.90 -4.99 -16.21
CA MET A 506 20.64 -4.24 -16.32
C MET A 506 19.77 -4.82 -17.44
N ILE A 507 20.30 -5.00 -18.65
CA ILE A 507 19.60 -5.59 -19.81
C ILE A 507 19.10 -7.01 -19.52
N LYS A 508 19.85 -7.79 -18.72
CA LYS A 508 19.44 -9.14 -18.32
C LYS A 508 18.10 -9.13 -17.54
N TYR A 509 17.86 -8.11 -16.71
CA TYR A 509 16.72 -8.06 -15.81
C TYR A 509 15.62 -7.09 -16.26
N ASP A 510 15.95 -5.98 -16.91
CA ASP A 510 14.98 -5.05 -17.49
C ASP A 510 14.51 -5.54 -18.86
N ASP A 511 13.54 -6.46 -18.86
CA ASP A 511 12.99 -7.09 -20.06
C ASP A 511 12.29 -6.12 -21.01
N GLU A 512 11.80 -4.99 -20.47
CA GLU A 512 11.14 -3.91 -21.22
C GLU A 512 12.11 -2.80 -21.66
N ASP A 513 13.37 -2.81 -21.20
CA ASP A 513 14.36 -1.76 -21.45
C ASP A 513 13.84 -0.35 -21.12
N ARG A 514 13.06 -0.22 -20.04
CA ARG A 514 12.34 1.03 -19.68
C ARG A 514 13.25 2.21 -19.42
N PHE A 515 14.50 1.92 -19.08
CA PHE A 515 15.50 2.92 -18.69
C PHE A 515 16.64 3.05 -19.72
N GLY A 516 16.48 2.50 -20.92
CA GLY A 516 17.40 2.73 -22.04
C GLY A 516 18.79 2.09 -21.87
N ALA A 517 18.88 0.94 -21.20
CA ALA A 517 20.15 0.25 -20.97
C ALA A 517 20.82 -0.19 -22.28
N LYS A 518 20.03 -0.56 -23.30
CA LYS A 518 20.54 -0.93 -24.62
C LYS A 518 21.14 0.23 -25.39
N GLU A 519 20.71 1.47 -25.12
CA GLU A 519 21.32 2.67 -25.71
C GLU A 519 22.58 3.04 -24.93
N SER A 520 22.50 3.09 -23.60
CA SER A 520 23.60 3.45 -22.70
C SER A 520 24.83 2.52 -22.79
N ILE A 521 24.64 1.25 -23.17
CA ILE A 521 25.74 0.30 -23.34
C ILE A 521 26.55 0.52 -24.62
N LEU A 522 26.00 1.20 -25.64
CA LEU A 522 26.61 1.30 -26.97
C LEU A 522 28.01 1.93 -26.94
N ILE A 523 28.18 3.02 -26.20
CA ILE A 523 29.48 3.67 -26.05
C ILE A 523 30.51 2.76 -25.38
N CYS A 524 30.06 1.85 -24.51
CA CYS A 524 30.93 0.90 -23.85
C CYS A 524 31.51 -0.12 -24.85
N TYR A 525 30.73 -0.55 -25.86
CA TYR A 525 31.26 -1.41 -26.93
C TYR A 525 32.36 -0.69 -27.73
N VAL A 526 32.12 0.58 -28.11
CA VAL A 526 33.10 1.39 -28.85
C VAL A 526 34.38 1.55 -28.05
N MET A 527 34.28 1.98 -26.79
CA MET A 527 35.43 2.25 -25.93
C MET A 527 36.18 1.01 -25.47
N THR A 528 35.56 -0.17 -25.55
CA THR A 528 36.21 -1.47 -25.31
C THR A 528 36.59 -2.22 -26.58
N ASN A 529 36.46 -1.58 -27.75
CA ASN A 529 36.81 -2.11 -29.08
C ASN A 529 36.08 -3.41 -29.45
N GLN A 530 34.81 -3.52 -29.09
CA GLN A 530 33.93 -4.65 -29.39
C GLN A 530 33.00 -4.32 -30.58
N MET A 531 33.58 -4.10 -31.76
CA MET A 531 32.85 -3.51 -32.90
C MET A 531 31.79 -4.42 -33.53
N GLU A 532 31.98 -5.75 -33.52
CA GLU A 532 30.97 -6.69 -34.03
C GLU A 532 29.71 -6.67 -33.15
N ALA A 533 29.88 -6.73 -31.83
CA ALA A 533 28.78 -6.65 -30.88
C ALA A 533 28.12 -5.26 -30.86
N TYR A 534 28.88 -4.20 -31.11
CA TYR A 534 28.34 -2.85 -31.30
C TYR A 534 27.38 -2.80 -32.50
N ASP A 535 27.78 -3.39 -33.63
CA ASP A 535 26.96 -3.42 -34.84
C ASP A 535 25.65 -4.18 -34.59
N ASP A 536 25.73 -5.38 -34.00
CA ASP A 536 24.55 -6.16 -33.61
C ASP A 536 23.62 -5.38 -32.66
N ALA A 537 24.19 -4.68 -31.68
CA ALA A 537 23.44 -3.93 -30.68
C ALA A 537 22.68 -2.74 -31.30
N ILE A 538 23.29 -2.00 -32.24
CA ILE A 538 22.60 -0.91 -32.95
C ILE A 538 21.41 -1.44 -33.76
N HIS A 539 21.61 -2.56 -34.47
CA HIS A 539 20.55 -3.15 -35.30
C HIS A 539 19.37 -3.67 -34.47
N ALA A 540 19.64 -4.08 -33.22
CA ALA A 540 18.63 -4.55 -32.27
C ALA A 540 17.80 -3.43 -31.62
N LEU A 541 18.24 -2.16 -31.69
CA LEU A 541 17.47 -1.03 -31.16
C LEU A 541 16.18 -0.79 -31.96
N PRO A 542 15.13 -0.21 -31.35
CA PRO A 542 13.93 0.23 -32.06
C PRO A 542 14.26 1.15 -33.25
N VAL A 543 13.49 1.06 -34.34
CA VAL A 543 13.73 1.85 -35.57
C VAL A 543 13.59 3.36 -35.32
N ASP A 544 12.76 3.73 -34.35
CA ASP A 544 12.51 5.09 -33.91
C ASP A 544 13.53 5.62 -32.89
N SER A 545 14.43 4.77 -32.37
CA SER A 545 15.51 5.18 -31.45
C SER A 545 16.39 6.25 -32.08
N LEU A 546 16.65 7.32 -31.32
CA LEU A 546 17.56 8.39 -31.71
C LEU A 546 18.98 7.85 -31.95
N TYR A 547 19.48 7.02 -31.03
CA TYR A 547 20.80 6.41 -31.12
C TYR A 547 20.95 5.63 -32.42
N ARG A 548 19.95 4.80 -32.76
CA ARG A 548 19.96 4.03 -34.01
C ARG A 548 20.01 4.94 -35.23
N LYS A 549 19.14 5.94 -35.32
CA LYS A 549 19.07 6.86 -36.48
C LYS A 549 20.40 7.59 -36.71
N VAL A 550 20.99 8.15 -35.65
CA VAL A 550 22.24 8.93 -35.78
C VAL A 550 23.43 8.01 -36.04
N LEU A 551 23.60 6.92 -35.28
CA LEU A 551 24.77 6.05 -35.40
C LEU A 551 24.79 5.28 -36.72
N MET A 552 23.62 4.89 -37.28
CA MET A 552 23.56 4.30 -38.62
C MET A 552 23.95 5.29 -39.72
N MET A 553 23.55 6.56 -39.63
CA MET A 553 24.00 7.61 -40.56
C MET A 553 25.52 7.72 -40.55
N PHE A 554 26.12 7.76 -39.36
CA PHE A 554 27.56 7.82 -39.18
C PHE A 554 28.29 6.57 -39.68
N HIS A 555 27.72 5.39 -39.44
CA HIS A 555 28.26 4.14 -39.97
C HIS A 555 28.36 4.19 -41.50
N LYS A 556 27.29 4.62 -42.18
CA LYS A 556 27.29 4.78 -43.64
C LYS A 556 28.32 5.79 -44.12
N MET A 557 28.46 6.92 -43.42
CA MET A 557 29.50 7.92 -43.72
C MET A 557 30.90 7.33 -43.61
N LEU A 558 31.17 6.56 -42.56
CA LEU A 558 32.46 5.86 -42.35
C LEU A 558 32.76 4.84 -43.46
N MET A 559 31.73 4.14 -43.95
CA MET A 559 31.85 3.14 -45.01
C MET A 559 31.90 3.75 -46.43
N GLY A 560 31.71 5.07 -46.56
CA GLY A 560 31.63 5.74 -47.87
C GLY A 560 30.33 5.45 -48.63
N GLU A 561 29.28 5.02 -47.91
CA GLU A 561 27.96 4.74 -48.44
C GLU A 561 27.06 5.98 -48.46
N SER A 562 25.95 5.92 -49.21
CA SER A 562 24.98 7.01 -49.22
C SER A 562 24.18 7.04 -47.91
N PHE A 563 24.29 8.15 -47.18
CA PHE A 563 23.60 8.43 -45.92
C PHE A 563 22.40 9.40 -46.08
N TYR A 564 21.99 9.68 -47.32
CA TYR A 564 21.00 10.73 -47.63
C TYR A 564 19.61 10.43 -47.06
N GLU A 565 19.20 9.17 -47.03
CA GLU A 565 17.91 8.76 -46.46
C GLU A 565 17.87 8.96 -44.95
N GLU A 566 18.91 8.54 -44.24
CA GLU A 566 19.05 8.76 -42.79
C GLU A 566 19.08 10.26 -42.45
N TYR A 567 19.80 11.04 -43.26
CA TYR A 567 19.83 12.50 -43.12
C TYR A 567 18.43 13.12 -43.25
N LEU A 568 17.62 12.70 -44.24
CA LEU A 568 16.27 13.25 -44.41
C LEU A 568 15.35 12.90 -43.24
N VAL A 569 15.48 11.70 -42.66
CA VAL A 569 14.74 11.30 -41.46
C VAL A 569 15.12 12.18 -40.27
N LEU A 570 16.42 12.38 -40.04
CA LEU A 570 16.93 13.24 -38.97
C LEU A 570 16.57 14.71 -39.19
N LEU A 571 16.60 15.21 -40.43
CA LEU A 571 16.24 16.59 -40.75
C LEU A 571 14.77 16.87 -40.43
N LYS A 572 13.89 15.89 -40.64
CA LYS A 572 12.45 16.03 -40.39
C LYS A 572 12.12 15.99 -38.90
N ASP A 573 12.71 15.04 -38.17
CA ASP A 573 12.30 14.71 -36.80
C ASP A 573 13.22 15.35 -35.73
N HIS A 574 14.46 15.69 -36.08
CA HIS A 574 15.53 16.08 -35.14
C HIS A 574 16.55 17.08 -35.75
N GLU A 575 16.09 18.16 -36.40
CA GLU A 575 16.96 19.17 -37.04
C GLU A 575 18.02 19.74 -36.08
N ASP A 576 17.64 20.03 -34.83
CA ASP A 576 18.53 20.58 -33.81
C ASP A 576 19.73 19.66 -33.48
N ILE A 577 19.58 18.34 -33.64
CA ILE A 577 20.64 17.36 -33.40
C ILE A 577 21.71 17.46 -34.50
N LEU A 578 21.26 17.64 -35.75
CA LEU A 578 22.17 17.84 -36.88
C LEU A 578 22.97 19.14 -36.70
N ASP A 579 22.33 20.21 -36.25
CA ASP A 579 22.99 21.48 -35.92
C ASP A 579 24.10 21.32 -34.88
N VAL A 580 23.90 20.50 -33.85
CA VAL A 580 24.92 20.22 -32.83
C VAL A 580 26.06 19.40 -33.43
N ILE A 581 25.77 18.33 -34.18
CA ILE A 581 26.79 17.45 -34.78
C ILE A 581 27.74 18.23 -35.68
N ILE A 582 27.23 19.17 -36.47
CA ILE A 582 28.03 19.98 -37.40
C ILE A 582 28.59 21.27 -36.77
N GLY A 583 28.38 21.49 -35.47
CA GLY A 583 28.96 22.58 -34.70
C GLY A 583 28.29 23.95 -34.89
N ILE A 584 27.04 24.00 -35.34
CA ILE A 584 26.22 25.23 -35.36
C ILE A 584 25.69 25.55 -33.96
N LYS A 585 25.28 24.52 -33.20
CA LYS A 585 24.81 24.62 -31.81
C LYS A 585 25.75 23.90 -30.85
N SER A 586 25.74 24.31 -29.58
CA SER A 586 26.45 23.58 -28.51
C SER A 586 25.65 22.34 -28.10
N PRO A 587 26.28 21.19 -27.80
CA PRO A 587 25.59 20.05 -27.18
C PRO A 587 24.93 20.41 -25.85
N ASP A 588 25.45 21.42 -25.13
CA ASP A 588 24.86 21.92 -23.87
C ASP A 588 23.47 22.55 -24.05
N SER A 589 22.98 22.69 -25.29
CA SER A 589 21.60 23.13 -25.57
C SER A 589 20.55 22.09 -25.20
N PHE A 590 20.95 20.82 -25.03
CA PHE A 590 20.08 19.73 -24.59
C PHE A 590 20.29 19.43 -23.10
N PRO A 591 19.22 19.43 -22.28
CA PRO A 591 19.32 18.97 -20.89
C PRO A 591 19.77 17.51 -20.81
N PHE A 592 20.63 17.17 -19.85
CA PHE A 592 21.19 15.83 -19.71
C PHE A 592 20.14 14.72 -19.53
N ASP A 593 19.01 15.05 -18.89
CA ASP A 593 17.88 14.17 -18.62
C ASP A 593 16.98 13.91 -19.84
N THR A 594 17.33 14.45 -21.01
CA THR A 594 16.67 14.14 -22.29
C THR A 594 17.44 13.06 -23.06
N PRO A 595 16.76 12.27 -23.93
CA PRO A 595 17.43 11.32 -24.82
C PRO A 595 18.56 11.96 -25.66
N GLU A 596 18.36 13.19 -26.12
CA GLU A 596 19.34 13.97 -26.87
C GLU A 596 20.57 14.33 -26.03
N GLY A 597 20.35 14.83 -24.81
CA GLY A 597 21.43 15.18 -23.90
C GLY A 597 22.28 13.97 -23.51
N SER A 598 21.63 12.85 -23.19
CA SER A 598 22.31 11.58 -22.91
C SER A 598 23.08 11.04 -24.13
N PHE A 599 22.50 11.16 -25.32
CA PHE A 599 23.18 10.79 -26.57
C PHE A 599 24.45 11.60 -26.79
N PHE A 600 24.37 12.92 -26.67
CA PHE A 600 25.53 13.78 -26.88
C PHE A 600 26.59 13.62 -25.80
N TYR A 601 26.17 13.35 -24.56
CA TYR A 601 27.11 13.02 -23.51
C TYR A 601 27.99 11.82 -23.88
N ASP A 602 27.38 10.75 -24.43
CA ASP A 602 28.11 9.54 -24.79
C ASP A 602 28.90 9.67 -26.10
N PHE A 603 28.31 10.27 -27.14
CA PHE A 603 28.82 10.16 -28.51
C PHE A 603 29.41 11.44 -29.09
N TYR A 604 29.17 12.63 -28.52
CA TYR A 604 29.59 13.89 -29.16
C TYR A 604 31.09 13.92 -29.47
N GLN A 605 31.94 13.52 -28.54
CA GLN A 605 33.40 13.47 -28.76
C GLN A 605 33.81 12.43 -29.80
N VAL A 606 33.15 11.27 -29.82
CA VAL A 606 33.43 10.20 -30.80
C VAL A 606 33.08 10.66 -32.21
N LEU A 607 31.90 11.26 -32.37
CA LEU A 607 31.39 11.73 -33.66
C LEU A 607 32.19 12.91 -34.22
N THR A 608 32.71 13.77 -33.34
CA THR A 608 33.43 14.99 -33.73
C THR A 608 34.96 14.82 -33.71
N TYR A 609 35.47 13.62 -33.40
CA TYR A 609 36.89 13.34 -33.28
C TYR A 609 37.66 13.62 -34.59
N GLN A 610 37.09 13.21 -35.73
CA GLN A 610 37.63 13.48 -37.07
C GLN A 610 36.69 14.40 -37.84
N LYS A 611 37.00 15.70 -37.83
CA LYS A 611 36.14 16.73 -38.44
C LYS A 611 35.98 16.55 -39.96
N GLU A 612 36.97 15.95 -40.61
CA GLU A 612 36.97 15.68 -42.05
C GLU A 612 35.84 14.74 -42.46
N LEU A 613 35.48 13.78 -41.59
CA LEU A 613 34.36 12.86 -41.84
C LEU A 613 33.00 13.56 -41.85
N LEU A 614 32.90 14.74 -41.21
CA LEU A 614 31.68 15.52 -41.14
C LEU A 614 31.50 16.47 -42.33
N GLU A 615 32.53 16.68 -43.18
CA GLU A 615 32.44 17.61 -44.32
C GLU A 615 31.29 17.31 -45.29
N PRO A 616 30.99 16.04 -45.65
CA PRO A 616 29.84 15.72 -46.49
C PRO A 616 28.51 16.14 -45.85
N LEU A 617 28.36 15.88 -44.55
CA LEU A 617 27.17 16.26 -43.79
C LEU A 617 27.04 17.78 -43.67
N LEU A 618 28.14 18.48 -43.36
CA LEU A 618 28.22 19.93 -43.28
C LEU A 618 27.81 20.59 -44.60
N SER A 619 28.35 20.09 -45.71
CA SER A 619 28.06 20.61 -47.05
C SER A 619 26.60 20.41 -47.43
N LEU A 620 26.04 19.23 -47.13
CA LEU A 620 24.65 18.90 -47.38
C LEU A 620 23.70 19.75 -46.51
N HIS A 621 23.97 19.85 -45.22
CA HIS A 621 23.10 20.54 -44.27
C HIS A 621 23.13 22.06 -44.46
N LYS A 622 24.32 22.67 -44.70
CA LYS A 622 24.41 24.10 -45.07
C LYS A 622 23.76 24.42 -46.41
N GLY A 623 23.81 23.50 -47.37
CA GLY A 623 23.13 23.65 -48.66
C GLY A 623 21.59 23.65 -48.56
N ASN A 624 21.05 23.06 -47.50
CA ASN A 624 19.61 22.98 -47.24
C ASN A 624 19.08 24.04 -46.25
N GLN A 625 19.95 24.71 -45.48
CA GLN A 625 19.53 25.84 -44.63
C GLN A 625 19.11 27.03 -45.50
N LYS A 626 17.84 27.46 -45.37
CA LYS A 626 17.38 28.71 -46.00
C LYS A 626 18.23 29.87 -45.48
N PRO A 627 18.64 30.83 -46.33
CA PRO A 627 19.39 32.00 -45.87
C PRO A 627 18.57 32.71 -44.79
N LEU A 628 19.15 32.85 -43.60
CA LEU A 628 18.64 33.68 -42.51
C LEU A 628 18.57 35.12 -43.03
N ASN A 629 17.34 35.62 -43.21
CA ASN A 629 17.06 37.03 -43.51
C ASN A 629 17.12 37.88 -42.24
#